data_AF-A0A919GAK7-F1
#
_entry.id   AF-A0A919GAK7-F1
#
_cell.length_a   1.000
_cell.length_b   1.000
_cell.length_c   1.000
_cell.angle_alpha   90.00
_cell.angle_beta   90.00
_cell.angle_gamma   90.00
#
_symmetry.space_group_name_H-M   'P 1'
#
loop_
_entity.id
_entity.type
_entity.pdbx_description
1 polymer ?
#
loop_
_entity_poly.entity_id
_entity_poly.type
_entity_poly.pdbx_seq_one_letter_code
_entity_poly.pdbx_strand_id
1 'polypeptide(L)'
;MSTAGLTGAGVTHAPEFRGLVQGACAGLLRRLHRWLRRAVVDVPELADVVPVLQQSVRLYRAGQYEACLAQAMAAGRKLEASRAAHPALPPL
;
A
#
# COMPACT_ATOMS: atom_id res chain seq x y z
N MET A 1 -44.83 29.29 5.43
CA MET A 1 -43.57 29.50 6.20
C MET A 1 -42.71 28.26 6.03
N SER A 2 -41.49 28.48 5.54
CA SER A 2 -40.27 27.68 5.63
C SER A 2 -40.27 26.20 5.23
N THR A 3 -39.70 26.00 4.04
CA THR A 3 -38.97 24.84 3.56
C THR A 3 -37.69 24.55 4.37
N ALA A 4 -37.20 23.32 4.20
CA ALA A 4 -35.82 22.86 4.34
C ALA A 4 -35.29 22.48 5.73
N GLY A 5 -34.98 21.19 5.83
CA GLY A 5 -34.14 20.58 6.86
C GLY A 5 -33.59 19.23 6.38
N LEU A 6 -33.15 19.16 5.12
CA LEU A 6 -32.32 18.08 4.58
C LEU A 6 -30.87 18.38 5.00
N THR A 7 -30.39 17.77 6.07
CA THR A 7 -28.96 17.83 6.40
C THR A 7 -28.54 16.58 7.11
N GLY A 8 -27.63 15.84 6.47
CA GLY A 8 -26.91 14.74 7.11
C GLY A 8 -27.14 13.36 6.50
N ALA A 9 -27.38 13.26 5.19
CA ALA A 9 -27.04 12.04 4.49
C ALA A 9 -25.53 11.85 4.64
N GLY A 10 -25.15 10.92 5.52
CA GLY A 10 -23.77 10.51 5.69
C GLY A 10 -23.18 10.25 4.32
N VAL A 11 -22.04 10.87 4.05
CA VAL A 11 -21.16 10.46 2.96
C VAL A 11 -20.69 9.04 3.32
N THR A 12 -21.54 8.06 3.03
CA THR A 12 -21.16 6.67 2.96
C THR A 12 -20.17 6.59 1.81
N HIS A 13 -18.89 6.60 2.13
CA HIS A 13 -17.87 6.10 1.20
C HIS A 13 -18.35 4.73 0.75
N ALA A 14 -18.80 4.65 -0.51
CA ALA A 14 -19.49 3.49 -1.04
C ALA A 14 -18.64 2.22 -0.81
N PRO A 15 -19.25 1.08 -0.45
CA PRO A 15 -18.54 -0.18 -0.22
C PRO A 15 -17.66 -0.59 -1.42
N GLU A 16 -18.02 -0.14 -2.62
CA GLU A 16 -17.28 -0.33 -3.87
C GLU A 16 -15.90 0.36 -3.86
N PHE A 17 -15.82 1.59 -3.34
CA PHE A 17 -14.54 2.31 -3.23
C PHE A 17 -13.60 1.65 -2.21
N ARG A 18 -14.15 1.20 -1.07
CA ARG A 18 -13.36 0.41 -0.11
C ARG A 18 -12.85 -0.88 -0.72
N GLY A 19 -13.68 -1.59 -1.50
CA GLY A 19 -13.26 -2.81 -2.21
C GLY A 19 -12.13 -2.56 -3.20
N LEU A 20 -12.18 -1.43 -3.94
CA LEU A 20 -11.12 -0.99 -4.85
C LEU A 20 -9.81 -0.69 -4.11
N VAL A 21 -9.84 0.13 -3.05
CA VAL A 21 -8.63 0.49 -2.29
C VAL A 21 -8.06 -0.73 -1.55
N GLN A 22 -8.92 -1.60 -1.02
CA GLN A 22 -8.53 -2.87 -0.40
C GLN A 22 -7.84 -3.78 -1.43
N GLY A 23 -8.43 -3.96 -2.61
CA GLY A 23 -7.86 -4.77 -3.69
C GLY A 23 -6.52 -4.22 -4.17
N ALA A 24 -6.43 -2.89 -4.33
CA ALA A 24 -5.21 -2.19 -4.71
C ALA A 24 -4.10 -2.37 -3.67
N CYS A 25 -4.37 -2.17 -2.37
CA CYS A 25 -3.34 -2.36 -1.34
C CYS A 25 -2.90 -3.82 -1.26
N ALA A 26 -3.82 -4.78 -1.30
CA ALA A 26 -3.49 -6.20 -1.26
C ALA A 26 -2.66 -6.62 -2.48
N GLY A 27 -3.00 -6.12 -3.67
CA GLY A 27 -2.25 -6.35 -4.90
C GLY A 27 -0.83 -5.81 -4.80
N LEU A 28 -0.70 -4.55 -4.36
CA LEU A 28 0.59 -3.89 -4.21
C LEU A 28 1.47 -4.59 -3.17
N LEU A 29 0.94 -4.88 -1.98
CA LEU A 29 1.66 -5.61 -0.93
C LEU A 29 2.20 -6.96 -1.41
N ARG A 30 1.39 -7.75 -2.12
CA ARG A 30 1.82 -9.05 -2.68
C ARG A 30 2.91 -8.90 -3.74
N ARG A 31 2.85 -7.86 -4.56
CA ARG A 31 3.88 -7.56 -5.56
C ARG A 31 5.19 -7.18 -4.87
N LEU A 32 5.16 -6.19 -3.98
CA LEU A 32 6.33 -5.73 -3.22
C LEU A 32 6.98 -6.86 -2.43
N HIS A 33 6.19 -7.69 -1.75
CA HIS A 33 6.72 -8.80 -0.95
C HIS A 33 7.33 -9.92 -1.79
N ARG A 34 6.77 -10.23 -2.97
CA ARG A 34 7.37 -11.20 -3.91
C ARG A 34 8.67 -10.67 -4.49
N TRP A 35 8.70 -9.40 -4.85
CA TRP A 35 9.89 -8.75 -5.36
C TRP A 35 11.00 -8.71 -4.31
N LEU A 36 10.68 -8.26 -3.09
CA LEU A 36 11.64 -8.14 -2.00
C LEU A 36 12.30 -9.47 -1.64
N ARG A 37 11.52 -10.57 -1.62
CA ARG A 37 12.06 -11.91 -1.36
C ARG A 37 13.10 -12.37 -2.38
N ARG A 38 13.01 -11.89 -3.63
CA ARG A 38 14.01 -12.16 -4.66
C ARG A 38 15.19 -11.21 -4.48
N ALA A 39 14.90 -9.92 -4.35
CA ALA A 39 15.89 -8.85 -4.24
C ALA A 39 16.81 -8.96 -3.01
N VAL A 40 16.31 -9.46 -1.87
CA VAL A 40 17.11 -9.65 -0.63
C VAL A 40 18.23 -10.66 -0.79
N VAL A 41 18.12 -11.60 -1.74
CA VAL A 41 19.18 -12.58 -2.01
C VAL A 41 20.41 -11.88 -2.57
N ASP A 42 20.21 -10.91 -3.46
CA ASP A 42 21.27 -10.15 -4.12
C ASP A 42 21.70 -8.93 -3.30
N VAL A 43 20.75 -8.25 -2.64
CA VAL A 43 20.99 -7.03 -1.86
C VAL A 43 20.32 -7.17 -0.47
N PRO A 44 21.05 -7.70 0.53
CA PRO A 44 20.48 -7.95 1.86
C PRO A 44 20.08 -6.66 2.59
N GLU A 45 20.65 -5.51 2.25
CA GLU A 45 20.28 -4.19 2.80
C GLU A 45 18.79 -3.84 2.55
N LEU A 46 18.17 -4.42 1.51
CA LEU A 46 16.74 -4.26 1.27
C LEU A 46 15.86 -4.86 2.38
N ALA A 47 16.43 -5.69 3.27
CA ALA A 47 15.73 -6.21 4.44
C ALA A 47 15.21 -5.11 5.36
N ASP A 48 15.82 -3.90 5.37
CA ASP A 48 15.35 -2.75 6.15
C ASP A 48 13.95 -2.26 5.73
N VAL A 49 13.47 -2.64 4.53
CA VAL A 49 12.11 -2.31 4.06
C VAL A 49 11.06 -3.32 4.56
N VAL A 50 11.48 -4.50 5.04
CA VAL A 50 10.57 -5.51 5.63
C VAL A 50 9.68 -4.94 6.74
N PRO A 51 10.20 -4.22 7.76
CA PRO A 51 9.34 -3.65 8.81
C PRO A 51 8.30 -2.65 8.26
N VAL A 52 8.63 -1.91 7.20
CA VAL A 52 7.69 -0.98 6.54
C VAL A 52 6.54 -1.76 5.88
N LEU A 53 6.84 -2.85 5.18
CA LEU A 53 5.83 -3.72 4.57
C LEU A 53 4.99 -4.43 5.61
N GLN A 54 5.59 -4.87 6.73
CA GLN A 54 4.86 -5.44 7.85
C GLN A 54 3.87 -4.42 8.46
N GLN A 55 4.26 -3.15 8.57
CA GLN A 55 3.36 -2.09 9.01
C GLN A 55 2.20 -1.89 8.02
N SER A 56 2.46 -1.88 6.70
CA SER A 56 1.38 -1.83 5.70
C SER A 56 0.41 -3.01 5.82
N VAL A 57 0.91 -4.22 6.12
CA VAL A 57 0.06 -5.40 6.39
C VAL A 57 -0.77 -5.21 7.67
N ARG A 58 -0.21 -4.61 8.73
CA ARG A 58 -0.97 -4.28 9.94
C ARG A 58 -2.10 -3.29 9.65
N LEU A 59 -1.84 -2.25 8.86
CA LEU A 59 -2.86 -1.29 8.42
C LEU A 59 -3.95 -1.96 7.59
N TYR A 60 -3.57 -2.85 6.67
CA TYR A 60 -4.53 -3.65 5.90
C TYR A 60 -5.47 -4.46 6.81
N ARG A 61 -4.90 -5.16 7.79
CA ARG A 61 -5.67 -5.99 8.74
C ARG A 61 -6.54 -5.16 9.67
N ALA A 62 -6.14 -3.92 9.97
CA ALA A 62 -6.93 -2.96 10.75
C ALA A 62 -8.05 -2.28 9.93
N GLY A 63 -8.22 -2.64 8.65
CA GLY A 63 -9.20 -1.99 7.76
C GLY A 63 -8.80 -0.58 7.31
N GLN A 64 -7.58 -0.13 7.63
CA GLN A 64 -7.05 1.17 7.24
C GLN A 64 -6.45 1.12 5.83
N TYR A 65 -7.29 0.86 4.83
CA TYR A 65 -6.84 0.56 3.47
C TYR A 65 -6.17 1.75 2.75
N GLU A 66 -6.61 2.99 3.00
CA GLU A 66 -5.98 4.17 2.41
C GLU A 66 -4.57 4.40 2.96
N ALA A 67 -4.39 4.31 4.29
CA ALA A 67 -3.09 4.39 4.93
C ALA A 67 -2.17 3.25 4.49
N CYS A 68 -2.72 2.03 4.37
CA CYS A 68 -2.04 0.87 3.80
C CYS A 68 -1.51 1.17 2.40
N LEU A 69 -2.37 1.71 1.52
CA LEU A 69 -2.01 1.99 0.13
C LEU A 69 -0.95 3.08 0.04
N ALA A 70 -1.11 4.19 0.78
CA ALA A 70 -0.13 5.26 0.84
C ALA A 70 1.25 4.75 1.30
N GLN A 71 1.28 3.95 2.36
CA GLN A 71 2.51 3.39 2.90
C GLN A 71 3.15 2.37 1.95
N ALA A 72 2.36 1.52 1.31
CA ALA A 72 2.83 0.57 0.32
C ALA A 72 3.40 1.28 -0.94
N MET A 73 2.76 2.36 -1.40
CA MET A 73 3.30 3.18 -2.51
C MET A 73 4.63 3.85 -2.14
N ALA A 74 4.74 4.39 -0.92
CA ALA A 74 5.99 4.97 -0.44
C ALA A 74 7.12 3.94 -0.37
N ALA A 75 6.82 2.72 0.12
CA ALA A 75 7.78 1.61 0.11
C ALA A 75 8.18 1.22 -1.32
N GLY A 76 7.23 1.13 -2.25
CA GLY A 76 7.51 0.85 -3.66
C GLY A 76 8.45 1.88 -4.30
N ARG A 77 8.24 3.18 -4.05
CA ARG A 77 9.13 4.24 -4.55
C ARG A 77 10.55 4.13 -3.99
N LYS A 78 10.71 3.78 -2.71
CA LYS A 78 12.02 3.54 -2.11
C LYS A 78 12.73 2.34 -2.76
N LEU A 79 12.02 1.24 -2.97
CA LEU A 79 12.58 0.05 -3.60
C LEU A 79 12.96 0.32 -5.07
N GLU A 80 12.17 1.11 -5.79
CA GLU A 80 12.52 1.52 -7.16
C GLU A 80 13.78 2.39 -7.20
N ALA A 81 13.95 3.29 -6.22
CA ALA A 81 15.17 4.08 -6.09
C ALA A 81 16.40 3.19 -5.78
N SER A 82 16.26 2.21 -4.89
CA SER A 82 17.32 1.21 -4.64
C SER A 82 17.61 0.39 -5.90
N ARG A 83 16.59 -0.01 -6.67
CA ARG A 83 16.78 -0.71 -7.95
C ARG A 83 17.58 0.12 -8.95
N ALA A 84 17.32 1.42 -9.03
CA ALA A 84 18.09 2.31 -9.90
C ALA A 84 19.59 2.37 -9.52
N ALA A 85 19.92 2.22 -8.24
CA ALA A 85 21.29 2.13 -7.75
C ALA A 85 21.91 0.73 -7.91
N HIS A 86 21.09 -0.33 -8.03
CA HIS A 86 21.52 -1.72 -8.11
C HIS A 86 20.91 -2.41 -9.34
N PRO A 87 21.53 -2.30 -10.54
CA PRO A 87 20.95 -2.80 -11.80
C PRO A 87 20.81 -4.32 -11.87
N ALA A 88 21.43 -5.07 -10.95
CA ALA A 88 21.26 -6.52 -10.81
C ALA A 88 19.88 -6.90 -10.24
N LEU A 89 19.14 -5.95 -9.65
CA LEU A 89 17.84 -6.21 -9.06
C LEU A 89 16.74 -6.34 -10.13
N PRO A 90 15.75 -7.23 -9.92
CA PRO A 90 14.63 -7.39 -10.84
C PRO A 90 13.76 -6.11 -10.93
N PRO A 91 12.99 -5.89 -12.01
CA PRO A 91 12.01 -4.81 -12.09
C PRO A 91 10.77 -5.08 -11.22
N LEU A 92 10.13 -4.00 -10.74
CA LEU A 92 8.97 -3.98 -9.84
C LEU A 92 7.60 -4.04 -10.54
#